data_AF-A0A2Z4M9Y0-F1
#
_entry.id   AF-A0A2Z4M9Y0-F1
#
_cell.length_a   1.000
_cell.length_b   1.000
_cell.length_c   1.000
_cell.angle_alpha   90.00
_cell.angle_beta   90.00
_cell.angle_gamma   90.00
#
_symmetry.space_group_name_H-M   'P 1'
#
loop_
_entity.id
_entity.type
_entity.pdbx_description
1 polymer ?
#
loop_
_entity_poly.entity_id
_entity_poly.type
_entity_poly.pdbx_seq_one_letter_code
_entity_poly.pdbx_strand_id
1 'polypeptide(L)' 'MEALVYTFLLVGTLGIIFFAIFFRDPPRVISDEKSKKK' A
#
# COMPACT_ATOMS: atom_id res chain seq x y z
N MET A 1 -14.47 -26.47 10.31
CA MET A 1 -14.36 -25.09 10.82
C MET A 1 -13.02 -24.47 10.42
N GLU A 2 -11.90 -25.19 10.52
CA GLU A 2 -10.55 -24.66 10.24
C GLU A 2 -10.35 -24.12 8.81
N ALA A 3 -10.90 -24.79 7.79
CA ALA A 3 -10.83 -24.32 6.41
C ALA A 3 -11.38 -22.90 6.22
N LEU A 4 -12.46 -22.55 6.93
CA LEU A 4 -13.07 -21.21 6.90
C LEU A 4 -12.17 -20.17 7.57
N VAL A 5 -11.51 -20.54 8.67
CA VAL A 5 -10.55 -19.67 9.35
C VAL A 5 -9.38 -19.37 8.43
N TYR A 6 -8.81 -20.39 7.76
CA TYR A 6 -7.68 -20.19 6.84
C TYR A 6 -8.05 -19.38 5.61
N THR A 7 -9.25 -19.61 5.03
CA THR A 7 -9.71 -18.78 3.92
C THR A 7 -9.99 -17.35 4.36
N PHE A 8 -10.55 -17.15 5.54
CA PHE A 8 -10.79 -15.80 6.07
C PHE A 8 -9.47 -15.06 6.32
N LEU A 9 -8.48 -15.73 6.93
CA LEU A 9 -7.15 -15.15 7.13
C LEU A 9 -6.48 -14.83 5.79
N LEU A 10 -6.51 -15.76 4.83
CA LEU A 10 -5.93 -15.57 3.51
C LEU A 10 -6.57 -14.38 2.78
N VAL A 11 -7.90 -14.36 2.67
CA VAL A 11 -8.64 -13.30 1.98
C VAL A 11 -8.53 -11.97 2.71
N GLY A 12 -8.54 -11.97 4.05
CA GLY A 12 -8.33 -10.78 4.86
C GLY A 12 -6.96 -10.15 4.63
N THR A 13 -5.88 -10.95 4.67
CA THR A 13 -4.51 -10.45 4.41
C THR A 13 -4.36 -9.96 2.96
N LEU A 14 -4.88 -10.69 1.98
CA LEU A 14 -4.84 -10.28 0.58
C LEU A 14 -5.63 -8.97 0.34
N GLY A 15 -6.79 -8.82 0.96
CA GLY A 15 -7.59 -7.59 0.91
C GLY A 15 -6.82 -6.40 1.49
N ILE A 16 -6.20 -6.55 2.66
CA ILE A 16 -5.39 -5.48 3.28
C ILE A 16 -4.23 -5.07 2.39
N ILE A 17 -3.49 -6.02 1.80
CA ILE A 17 -2.38 -5.72 0.88
C ILE A 17 -2.88 -5.00 -0.37
N PHE A 18 -4.01 -5.44 -0.93
CA PHE A 18 -4.63 -4.77 -2.08
C PHE A 18 -4.97 -3.31 -1.74
N PHE A 19 -5.64 -3.05 -0.62
CA PHE A 19 -5.95 -1.69 -0.19
C PHE A 19 -4.69 -0.86 0.07
N ALA A 20 -3.66 -1.44 0.70
CA ALA A 20 -2.40 -0.77 0.99
C ALA A 20 -1.62 -0.36 -0.27
N ILE A 21 -1.77 -1.08 -1.40
CA ILE A 21 -1.09 -0.74 -2.66
C ILE A 21 -1.85 0.33 -3.45
N PHE A 22 -3.18 0.17 -3.58
CA PHE A 22 -3.98 1.06 -4.43
C PHE A 22 -4.43 2.36 -3.73
N PHE A 23 -4.59 2.33 -2.41
CA PHE A 23 -5.10 3.47 -1.63
C PHE A 23 -4.05 4.07 -0.68
N ARG A 24 -2.76 3.78 -0.87
CA ARG A 24 -1.71 4.53 -0.18
C ARG A 24 -1.56 5.92 -0.78
N ASP A 25 -1.08 6.84 0.04
CA ASP A 25 -0.71 8.19 -0.39
C ASP A 25 0.30 8.08 -1.57
N PRO A 26 0.04 8.76 -2.71
CA PRO A 26 0.96 8.73 -3.82
C PRO A 26 2.30 9.34 -3.38
N PRO A 27 3.44 8.79 -3.82
CA PRO A 27 4.74 9.31 -3.43
C PRO A 27 4.85 10.77 -3.86
N ARG A 28 5.15 11.65 -2.90
CA ARG A 28 5.43 13.06 -3.19
C ARG A 28 6.80 13.16 -3.83
N VAL A 29 6.84 13.61 -5.09
CA VAL A 29 8.10 13.95 -5.75
C VAL A 29 8.62 15.24 -5.13
N ILE A 30 9.71 15.13 -4.35
CA ILE A 30 10.46 16.31 -3.91
C ILE A 30 11.32 16.73 -5.10
N SER A 31 10.86 17.70 -5.89
CA SER A 31 11.71 18.34 -6.88
C SER A 31 12.71 19.23 -6.14
N ASP A 32 14.01 18.93 -6.24
CA ASP A 32 15.09 19.77 -5.73
C ASP A 32 15.19 21.08 -6.53
N GLU A 33 14.20 21.96 -6.37
CA GLU A 33 14.23 23.33 -6.90
C GLU A 33 15.29 24.19 -6.19
N LYS A 34 15.94 23.66 -5.15
CA LYS A 34 17.09 24.29 -4.49
C LYS A 34 18.41 24.17 -5.28
N SER A 35 18.47 23.41 -6.37
CA SER A 35 19.69 23.32 -7.22
C SER A 35 19.72 24.30 -8.41
N LYS A 36 18.59 24.94 -8.77
CA LYS A 36 18.52 25.85 -9.94
C LYS A 36 18.60 27.34 -9.61
N LYS A 37 18.80 27.68 -8.33
CA LYS A 37 19.02 29.06 -7.88
C LYS A 37 20.49 29.24 -7.48
N LYS A 38 21.39 29.05 -8.45
CA LYS A 38 22.79 29.45 -8.38
C LYS A 38 23.13 30.24 -9.63
#